data_AF-A0ABD2H7Z3-F1
#
_entry.id   AF-A0ABD2H7Z3-F1
#
_cell.length_a   1.000
_cell.length_b   1.000
_cell.length_c   1.000
_cell.angle_alpha   90.00
_cell.angle_beta   90.00
_cell.angle_gamma   90.00
#
_symmetry.space_group_name_H-M   'P 1'
#
loop_
_entity.id
_entity.type
_entity.pdbx_description
1 polymer ?
#
loop_
_entity_poly.entity_id
_entity_poly.type
_entity_poly.pdbx_seq_one_letter_code
_entity_poly.pdbx_strand_id
1 'polypeptide(L)'
;MITLKCVVDDNGDPTDALTPEALSFCQQHDVTSTTVSGIIANKEPAIYTAIQEGIERVNARATSNAQKIQKFVILEQDFSLGGGELGPTMKLRRPIVVKMYQEKINELYGGPRKSSRL
;
A
#
# COMPACT_ATOMS: atom_id res chain seq x y z
N MET A 1 -4.58 -0.99 -3.12
CA MET A 1 -3.37 -1.31 -2.33
C MET A 1 -2.36 -0.22 -2.61
N ILE A 2 -1.66 0.24 -1.60
CA ILE A 2 -0.62 1.27 -1.69
C ILE A 2 0.63 0.79 -0.95
N THR A 3 1.80 1.28 -1.34
CA THR A 3 3.10 0.97 -0.71
C THR A 3 3.70 2.24 -0.16
N LEU A 4 4.55 2.11 0.86
CA LEU A 4 5.38 3.21 1.37
C LEU A 4 6.79 3.07 0.78
N LYS A 5 7.42 4.21 0.50
CA LYS A 5 8.78 4.22 -0.06
C LYS A 5 9.77 3.75 1.01
N CYS A 6 10.49 2.70 0.69
CA CYS A 6 11.50 2.08 1.53
C CYS A 6 12.86 2.07 0.83
N VAL A 7 13.91 1.94 1.64
CA VAL A 7 15.28 1.75 1.18
C VAL A 7 15.36 0.42 0.46
N VAL A 8 16.09 0.41 -0.65
CA VAL A 8 16.34 -0.78 -1.47
C VAL A 8 17.74 -1.30 -1.14
N ASP A 9 17.88 -2.61 -1.01
CA ASP A 9 19.17 -3.26 -0.75
C ASP A 9 20.04 -3.37 -2.01
N ASP A 10 21.23 -3.94 -1.88
CA ASP A 10 22.18 -4.11 -2.98
C ASP A 10 21.65 -5.04 -4.10
N ASN A 11 20.64 -5.86 -3.82
CA ASN A 11 20.00 -6.76 -4.79
C ASN A 11 18.86 -6.09 -5.56
N GLY A 12 18.49 -4.85 -5.19
CA GLY A 12 17.34 -4.17 -5.77
C GLY A 12 16.02 -4.54 -5.08
N ASP A 13 16.07 -5.21 -3.92
CA ASP A 13 14.89 -5.62 -3.17
C ASP A 13 14.55 -4.61 -2.05
N PRO A 14 13.27 -4.27 -1.88
CA PRO A 14 12.82 -3.32 -0.88
C PRO A 14 12.97 -3.88 0.53
N THR A 15 13.55 -3.08 1.42
CA THR A 15 13.70 -3.36 2.85
C THR A 15 12.50 -2.83 3.64
N ASP A 16 12.50 -3.07 4.96
CA ASP A 16 11.48 -2.51 5.86
C ASP A 16 11.76 -1.06 6.28
N ALA A 17 12.97 -0.53 6.03
CA ALA A 17 13.35 0.82 6.43
C ALA A 17 12.77 1.86 5.47
N LEU A 18 12.14 2.92 5.99
CA LEU A 18 11.61 4.02 5.19
C LEU A 18 12.74 4.85 4.56
N THR A 19 12.51 5.39 3.36
CA THR A 19 13.50 6.31 2.75
C THR A 19 13.59 7.63 3.54
N PRO A 20 14.68 8.41 3.40
CA PRO A 20 14.80 9.72 4.06
C PRO A 20 13.63 10.67 3.80
N GLU A 21 13.05 10.65 2.60
CA GLU A 21 11.88 11.47 2.24
C GLU A 21 10.63 11.00 2.99
N ALA A 22 10.42 9.68 3.07
CA ALA A 22 9.30 9.11 3.83
C ALA A 22 9.46 9.34 5.34
N LEU A 23 10.68 9.26 5.88
CA LEU A 23 10.99 9.60 7.26
C LEU A 23 10.72 11.09 7.55
N SER A 24 11.18 11.97 6.67
CA SER A 24 10.93 13.41 6.79
C SER A 24 9.44 13.71 6.84
N PHE A 25 8.66 13.05 5.98
CA PHE A 25 7.21 13.16 5.99
C PHE A 25 6.61 12.65 7.31
N CYS A 26 7.06 11.49 7.82
CA CYS A 26 6.57 10.96 9.09
C CYS A 26 6.86 11.93 10.25
N GLN A 27 8.06 12.49 10.31
CA GLN A 27 8.47 13.45 11.33
C GLN A 27 7.67 14.75 11.27
N GLN A 28 7.32 15.24 10.07
CA GLN A 28 6.44 16.40 9.90
C GLN A 28 5.03 16.19 10.49
N HIS A 29 4.65 14.93 10.66
CA HIS A 29 3.38 14.49 11.23
C HIS A 29 3.54 13.90 12.65
N ASP A 30 4.66 14.19 13.33
CA ASP A 30 4.99 13.73 14.69
C ASP A 30 5.05 12.20 14.84
N VAL A 31 5.32 11.46 13.75
CA VAL A 31 5.47 10.01 13.75
C VAL A 31 6.95 9.63 13.79
N THR A 32 7.32 8.83 14.78
CA THR A 32 8.71 8.38 15.03
C THR A 32 9.03 7.03 14.41
N SER A 33 8.04 6.31 13.88
CA SER A 33 8.23 5.02 13.22
C SER A 33 9.17 5.17 12.03
N THR A 34 10.23 4.36 12.00
CA THR A 34 11.25 4.39 10.94
C THR A 34 11.10 3.26 9.92
N THR A 35 10.16 2.35 10.16
CA THR A 35 9.90 1.18 9.33
C THR A 35 8.47 1.13 8.82
N VAL A 36 8.27 0.46 7.68
CA VAL A 36 6.94 0.22 7.11
C VAL A 36 6.10 -0.65 8.06
N SER A 37 6.71 -1.70 8.60
CA SER A 37 6.09 -2.59 9.59
C SER A 37 5.61 -1.83 10.83
N GLY A 38 6.40 -0.88 11.35
CA GLY A 38 6.05 -0.04 12.48
C GLY A 38 4.82 0.82 12.19
N ILE A 39 4.79 1.45 11.02
CA ILE A 39 3.64 2.25 10.58
C ILE A 39 2.35 1.41 10.53
N ILE A 40 2.44 0.20 9.96
CA ILE A 40 1.28 -0.68 9.80
C ILE A 40 0.83 -1.25 11.15
N ALA A 41 1.77 -1.72 11.97
CA ALA A 41 1.48 -2.35 13.27
C ALA A 41 0.78 -1.37 14.23
N ASN A 42 1.26 -0.12 14.28
CA ASN A 42 0.67 0.93 15.12
C ASN A 42 -0.55 1.58 14.47
N LYS A 43 -0.83 1.28 13.18
CA LYS A 43 -1.80 2.00 12.35
C LYS A 43 -1.66 3.51 12.51
N GLU A 44 -0.43 4.02 12.33
CA GLU A 44 -0.03 5.39 12.67
C GLU A 44 -1.08 6.40 12.20
N PRO A 45 -1.91 6.97 13.11
CA PRO A 45 -3.13 7.68 12.71
C PRO A 45 -2.86 8.87 11.80
N ALA A 46 -1.76 9.59 12.03
CA ALA A 46 -1.39 10.75 11.25
C ALA A 46 -1.04 10.38 9.79
N ILE A 47 -0.33 9.27 9.58
CA ILE A 47 0.02 8.78 8.23
C ILE A 47 -1.22 8.29 7.50
N TYR A 48 -2.07 7.49 8.16
CA TYR A 48 -3.31 7.01 7.56
C TYR A 48 -4.26 8.17 7.21
N THR A 49 -4.33 9.20 8.05
CA THR A 49 -5.10 10.42 7.79
C THR A 49 -4.54 11.17 6.59
N ALA A 50 -3.21 11.39 6.52
CA ALA A 50 -2.60 12.08 5.39
C ALA A 50 -2.82 11.36 4.06
N ILE A 51 -2.76 10.02 4.06
CA ILE A 51 -3.10 9.20 2.90
C ILE A 51 -4.57 9.34 2.52
N GLN A 52 -5.47 9.28 3.51
CA GLN A 52 -6.91 9.42 3.31
C GLN A 52 -7.26 10.79 2.70
N GLU A 53 -6.69 11.88 3.21
CA GLU A 53 -6.82 13.21 2.62
C GLU A 53 -6.30 13.27 1.19
N GLY A 54 -5.17 12.60 0.90
CA GLY A 54 -4.64 12.46 -0.45
C GLY A 54 -5.63 11.76 -1.39
N ILE A 55 -6.24 10.66 -0.92
CA ILE A 55 -7.27 9.94 -1.65
C ILE A 55 -8.50 10.81 -1.88
N GLU A 56 -8.93 11.59 -0.89
CA GLU A 56 -10.06 12.51 -1.00
C GLU A 56 -9.83 13.59 -2.05
N ARG A 57 -8.62 14.18 -2.09
CA ARG A 57 -8.23 15.14 -3.13
C ARG A 57 -8.30 14.54 -4.54
N VAL A 58 -7.93 13.26 -4.70
CA VAL A 58 -8.04 12.55 -5.98
C VAL A 58 -9.51 12.25 -6.30
N ASN A 59 -10.28 11.76 -5.33
CA ASN A 59 -11.69 11.42 -5.48
C ASN A 59 -12.58 12.64 -5.79
N ALA A 60 -12.20 13.84 -5.32
CA ALA A 60 -12.88 15.08 -5.65
C ALA A 60 -12.81 15.43 -7.15
N ARG A 61 -11.83 14.87 -7.88
CA ARG A 61 -11.66 15.04 -9.33
C ARG A 61 -12.32 13.93 -10.16
N ALA A 62 -12.90 12.92 -9.51
CA ALA A 62 -13.50 11.78 -10.20
C ALA A 62 -14.87 12.15 -10.79
N THR A 63 -15.08 11.88 -12.08
CA THR A 63 -16.34 12.18 -12.79
C THR A 63 -17.48 11.26 -12.36
N SER A 64 -17.18 10.11 -11.76
CA SER A 64 -18.19 9.15 -11.30
C SER A 64 -17.73 8.39 -10.06
N ASN A 65 -18.68 7.79 -9.34
CA ASN A 65 -18.39 6.94 -8.19
C ASN A 65 -17.54 5.70 -8.56
N ALA A 66 -17.63 5.23 -9.81
CA ALA A 66 -16.84 4.09 -10.29
C ALA A 66 -15.34 4.40 -10.43
N GLN A 67 -14.98 5.68 -10.56
CA GLN A 67 -13.59 6.14 -10.64
C GLN A 67 -12.98 6.47 -9.27
N LYS A 68 -13.80 6.53 -8.21
CA LYS A 68 -13.31 6.84 -6.86
C LYS A 68 -12.59 5.65 -6.26
N ILE A 69 -11.49 5.93 -5.56
CA ILE A 69 -10.83 4.99 -4.66
C ILE A 69 -11.74 4.83 -3.43
N GLN A 70 -12.37 3.66 -3.31
CA GLN A 70 -13.33 3.38 -2.24
C GLN A 70 -12.67 2.86 -0.96
N LYS A 71 -11.63 2.04 -1.12
CA LYS A 71 -10.91 1.39 -0.02
C LYS A 71 -9.44 1.24 -0.37
N PHE A 72 -8.57 1.30 0.64
CA PHE A 72 -7.14 1.07 0.49
C PHE A 72 -6.60 0.24 1.64
N VAL A 73 -5.42 -0.32 1.42
CA VAL A 73 -4.60 -1.01 2.41
C VAL A 73 -3.15 -0.71 2.08
N ILE A 74 -2.34 -0.50 3.11
CA ILE A 74 -0.89 -0.34 3.00
C ILE A 74 -0.27 -1.74 2.99
N LEU A 75 0.62 -1.99 2.02
CA LEU A 75 1.39 -3.23 1.93
C LEU A 75 2.67 -3.10 2.76
N GLU A 76 3.13 -4.24 3.30
CA GLU A 76 4.33 -4.31 4.15
C GLU A 76 5.63 -4.08 3.38
N GLN A 77 5.62 -4.30 2.08
CA GLN A 77 6.78 -4.19 1.22
C GLN A 77 6.41 -3.50 -0.10
N ASP A 78 7.33 -2.71 -0.65
CA ASP A 78 7.16 -2.09 -1.97
C ASP A 78 7.27 -3.14 -3.09
N PHE A 79 6.82 -2.81 -4.30
CA PHE A 79 6.93 -3.72 -5.44
C PHE A 79 8.35 -3.78 -5.98
N SER A 80 8.79 -4.97 -6.37
CA SER A 80 10.18 -5.21 -6.77
C SER A 80 10.29 -6.10 -8.00
N LEU A 81 11.50 -6.15 -8.56
CA LEU A 81 11.84 -7.12 -9.61
C LEU A 81 12.07 -8.52 -9.00
N GLY A 82 12.75 -8.61 -7.85
CA GLY A 82 13.03 -9.87 -7.17
C GLY A 82 11.78 -10.58 -6.66
N GLY A 83 10.82 -9.83 -6.11
CA GLY A 83 9.49 -10.31 -5.71
C GLY A 83 8.55 -10.62 -6.88
N GLY A 84 8.89 -10.17 -8.10
CA GLY A 84 8.17 -10.47 -9.33
C GLY A 84 6.89 -9.66 -9.56
N GLU A 85 6.57 -8.70 -8.67
CA GLU A 85 5.46 -7.77 -8.87
C GLU A 85 5.72 -6.83 -10.04
N LEU A 86 6.99 -6.48 -10.28
CA LEU A 86 7.44 -5.71 -11.43
C LEU A 86 8.08 -6.62 -12.48
N GLY A 87 7.82 -6.33 -13.75
CA GLY A 87 8.55 -6.92 -14.87
C GLY A 87 9.85 -6.15 -15.17
N PRO A 88 10.74 -6.67 -16.04
CA PRO A 88 12.05 -6.05 -16.35
C PRO A 88 12.00 -4.59 -16.84
N THR A 89 10.85 -4.14 -17.34
CA THR A 89 10.61 -2.74 -17.74
C THR A 89 10.01 -1.88 -16.63
N MET A 90 10.10 -2.33 -15.38
CA MET A 90 9.51 -1.71 -14.17
C MET A 90 7.99 -1.52 -14.23
N LYS A 91 7.30 -2.30 -15.07
CA LYS A 91 5.84 -2.31 -15.17
C LYS A 91 5.23 -3.35 -14.24
N LEU A 92 4.14 -2.98 -13.58
CA LEU A 92 3.39 -3.87 -12.69
C LEU A 92 2.80 -5.07 -13.43
N ARG A 93 3.11 -6.28 -12.97
CA ARG A 93 2.53 -7.53 -13.45
C ARG A 93 1.23 -7.81 -12.70
N ARG A 94 0.16 -7.11 -13.10
CA ARG A 94 -1.16 -7.16 -12.44
C ARG A 94 -1.66 -8.59 -12.10
N PRO A 95 -1.59 -9.59 -13.00
CA PRO A 95 -2.08 -10.95 -12.65
C PRO A 95 -1.32 -11.59 -11.50
N ILE A 96 -0.01 -11.33 -11.41
CA ILE A 96 0.86 -11.85 -10.35
C ILE A 96 0.50 -11.16 -9.02
N VAL A 97 0.43 -9.83 -9.04
CA VAL A 97 0.09 -9.02 -7.85
C VAL A 97 -1.29 -9.36 -7.30
N VAL A 98 -2.29 -9.53 -8.16
CA VAL A 98 -3.64 -9.95 -7.73
C VAL A 98 -3.60 -11.31 -7.05
N LYS A 99 -2.84 -12.27 -7.60
CA LYS A 99 -2.67 -13.59 -7.00
C LYS A 99 -1.95 -13.54 -5.65
N MET A 100 -0.85 -12.77 -5.56
CA MET A 100 -0.03 -12.65 -4.34
C MET A 100 -0.81 -12.00 -3.20
N TYR A 101 -1.57 -10.93 -3.48
CA TYR A 101 -2.31 -10.19 -2.46
C TYR A 101 -3.81 -10.50 -2.47
N GLN A 102 -4.19 -11.68 -2.95
CA GLN A 102 -5.59 -12.09 -3.08
C GLN A 102 -6.33 -12.02 -1.73
N GLU A 103 -5.65 -12.39 -0.64
CA GLU A 103 -6.20 -12.33 0.72
C GLU A 103 -6.50 -10.88 1.14
N LYS A 104 -5.53 -9.97 1.01
CA LYS A 104 -5.72 -8.53 1.31
C LYS A 104 -6.83 -7.93 0.44
N ILE A 105 -6.94 -8.32 -0.83
CA ILE A 105 -8.04 -7.89 -1.72
C ILE A 105 -9.39 -8.42 -1.22
N ASN A 106 -9.45 -9.70 -0.82
CA ASN A 106 -10.66 -10.31 -0.28
C ASN A 106 -11.09 -9.64 1.03
N GLU A 107 -10.16 -9.33 1.93
CA GLU A 107 -10.44 -8.60 3.18
C GLU A 107 -11.06 -7.23 2.91
N LEU A 108 -10.56 -6.50 1.91
CA LEU A 108 -11.11 -5.19 1.54
C LEU A 108 -12.55 -5.28 1.01
N TYR A 109 -12.88 -6.30 0.22
CA TYR A 109 -14.15 -6.38 -0.51
C TYR A 109 -15.09 -7.50 -0.05
N GLY A 110 -14.81 -8.15 1.08
CA GLY A 110 -15.66 -9.17 1.68
C GLY A 110 -15.56 -10.56 1.04
N GLY A 111 -14.54 -10.79 0.20
CA GLY A 111 -14.27 -12.05 -0.49
C GLY A 111 -15.44 -12.62 -1.32
N PRO A 112 -15.27 -13.79 -1.95
CA PRO A 112 -16.43 -14.55 -2.39
C PRO A 112 -17.26 -14.90 -1.15
N ARG A 113 -18.53 -14.47 -1.11
CA ARG A 113 -19.47 -14.83 -0.03
C ARG A 113 -19.42 -16.36 0.14
N LYS A 114 -18.97 -16.85 1.29
CA LYS A 114 -19.20 -18.26 1.65
C LYS A 114 -20.72 -18.43 1.74
N SER A 115 -21.30 -19.14 0.79
CA SER A 115 -22.71 -19.53 0.85
C SER A 115 -22.91 -20.39 2.09
N SER A 116 -23.50 -19.81 3.13
CA SER A 116 -23.99 -20.56 4.28
C SER A 116 -25.19 -21.39 3.81
N ARG A 117 -24.97 -22.67 3.50
CA ARG A 117 -26.07 -23.63 3.41
C ARG A 117 -26.54 -23.90 4.84
N LEU A 118 -27.72 -23.38 5.17
CA LEU A 118 -28.64 -23.97 6.14
C LEU A 118 -29.57 -24.90 5.36
#